data_AF-A0A7Y4UIU3-F1
#
_entry.id   AF-A0A7Y4UIU3-F1
#
_cell.length_a   1.000
_cell.length_b   1.000
_cell.length_c   1.000
_cell.angle_alpha   90.00
_cell.angle_beta   90.00
_cell.angle_gamma   90.00
#
_symmetry.space_group_name_H-M   'P 1'
#
loop_
_entity.id
_entity.type
_entity.pdbx_description
1 polymer ?
#
loop_
_entity_poly.entity_id
_entity_poly.type
_entity_poly.pdbx_seq_one_letter_code
_entity_poly.pdbx_strand_id
1 'polypeptide(L)'
;MISFVVKWTIKTGCNEKALVGLQQLAQAVAQEPGTLMYLVNTPDPIQFTCAQGDEHESLPTPSPQEVIFIEQYVDENAFCQHVHGTAFQQFLSEYGDLFLFSNGQPFVTIEFLKRQAGFIRPEASASC
;
A
#
# COMPACT_ATOMS: atom_id res chain seq x y z
N MET A 1 10.80 14.61 4.10
CA MET A 1 9.62 13.75 3.96
C MET A 1 9.39 13.43 2.51
N ILE A 2 9.13 12.17 2.22
CA ILE A 2 8.84 11.68 0.88
C ILE A 2 7.55 10.87 0.92
N SER A 3 6.82 10.87 -0.19
CA SER A 3 5.52 10.21 -0.31
C SER A 3 5.49 9.36 -1.56
N PHE A 4 4.84 8.21 -1.47
CA PHE A 4 4.75 7.26 -2.56
C PHE A 4 3.33 6.73 -2.71
N VAL A 5 2.99 6.42 -3.95
CA VAL A 5 1.96 5.42 -4.25
C VAL A 5 2.67 4.24 -4.88
N VAL A 6 2.52 3.05 -4.31
CA VAL A 6 3.08 1.82 -4.86
C VAL A 6 1.94 0.87 -5.17
N LYS A 7 1.96 0.24 -6.35
CA LYS A 7 0.98 -0.78 -6.69
C LYS A 7 1.66 -2.12 -6.93
N TRP A 8 1.13 -3.13 -6.25
CA TRP A 8 1.52 -4.52 -6.40
C TRP A 8 0.37 -5.30 -7.01
N THR A 9 0.70 -6.45 -7.62
CA THR A 9 -0.30 -7.35 -8.19
C THR A 9 -0.25 -8.69 -7.48
N ILE A 10 -1.35 -9.09 -6.85
CA ILE A 10 -1.54 -10.43 -6.27
C ILE A 10 -1.78 -11.43 -7.41
N LYS A 11 -1.20 -12.62 -7.32
CA LYS A 11 -1.50 -13.73 -8.24
C LYS A 11 -2.94 -14.21 -8.04
N THR A 12 -3.60 -14.60 -9.14
CA THR A 12 -4.96 -15.13 -9.10
C THR A 12 -5.10 -16.28 -8.10
N GLY A 13 -6.09 -16.19 -7.20
CA GLY A 13 -6.36 -17.18 -6.16
C GLY A 13 -5.55 -17.00 -4.88
N CYS A 14 -4.67 -16.00 -4.78
CA CYS A 14 -3.85 -15.74 -3.59
C CYS A 14 -4.38 -14.62 -2.68
N ASN A 15 -5.49 -13.97 -3.03
CA ASN A 15 -6.00 -12.76 -2.36
C ASN A 15 -6.10 -12.89 -0.84
N GLU A 16 -6.81 -13.88 -0.32
CA GLU A 16 -7.03 -14.01 1.13
C GLU A 16 -5.71 -14.15 1.90
N LYS A 17 -4.81 -15.03 1.44
CA LYS A 17 -3.52 -15.25 2.08
C LYS A 17 -2.61 -14.01 1.96
N ALA A 18 -2.64 -13.33 0.82
CA ALA A 18 -1.87 -12.10 0.60
C ALA A 18 -2.34 -11.01 1.56
N LEU A 19 -3.65 -10.83 1.75
CA LEU A 19 -4.20 -9.84 2.66
C LEU A 19 -3.81 -10.09 4.12
N VAL A 20 -3.78 -11.35 4.57
CA VAL A 20 -3.27 -11.69 5.91
C VAL A 20 -1.81 -11.27 6.07
N GLY A 21 -0.95 -11.60 5.09
CA GLY A 21 0.46 -11.19 5.13
C GLY A 21 0.64 -9.68 5.11
N LEU A 22 -0.18 -8.96 4.33
CA LEU A 22 -0.14 -7.50 4.23
C LEU A 22 -0.58 -6.81 5.52
N GLN A 23 -1.58 -7.35 6.21
CA GLN A 23 -1.99 -6.85 7.53
C GLN A 23 -0.88 -7.03 8.56
N GLN A 24 -0.20 -8.18 8.55
CA GLN A 24 0.96 -8.43 9.41
C GLN A 24 2.13 -7.48 9.09
N LEU A 25 2.39 -7.26 7.80
CA LEU A 25 3.41 -6.31 7.35
C LEU A 25 3.09 -4.90 7.88
N ALA A 26 1.86 -4.41 7.72
CA ALA A 26 1.47 -3.08 8.21
C ALA A 26 1.66 -2.93 9.73
N GLN A 27 1.33 -3.97 10.51
CA GLN A 27 1.56 -3.98 11.97
C GLN A 27 3.05 -3.93 12.34
N ALA A 28 3.89 -4.66 11.60
CA ALA A 28 5.34 -4.65 11.81
C ALA A 28 5.96 -3.30 11.41
N VAL A 29 5.54 -2.73 10.28
CA VAL A 29 5.99 -1.43 9.77
C VAL A 29 5.58 -0.29 10.69
N ALA A 30 4.47 -0.40 11.41
CA ALA A 30 4.07 0.59 12.42
C ALA A 30 5.09 0.76 13.57
N GLN A 31 6.03 -0.18 13.73
CA GLN A 31 7.13 -0.07 14.70
C GLN A 31 8.35 0.67 14.13
N GLU A 32 8.36 1.00 12.84
CA GLU A 32 9.47 1.70 12.19
C GLU A 32 9.37 3.21 12.49
N PRO A 33 10.34 3.80 13.23
CA PRO A 33 10.22 5.19 13.68
C PRO A 33 10.27 6.22 12.55
N GLY A 34 10.79 5.84 11.38
CA GLY A 34 10.88 6.69 10.20
C GLY A 34 9.67 6.61 9.26
N THR A 35 8.73 5.72 9.53
CA THR A 35 7.53 5.50 8.71
C THR A 35 6.37 6.29 9.31
N LEU A 36 5.96 7.35 8.60
CA LEU A 36 4.95 8.30 9.06
C LEU A 36 3.53 7.89 8.71
N MET A 37 3.37 7.21 7.58
CA MET A 37 2.10 6.69 7.09
C MET A 37 2.39 5.46 6.25
N TYR A 38 1.64 4.39 6.49
CA TYR A 38 1.74 3.15 5.72
C TYR A 38 0.35 2.53 5.60
N LEU A 39 -0.33 2.83 4.48
CA LEU A 39 -1.70 2.40 4.24
C LEU A 39 -1.70 1.35 3.14
N VAL A 40 -2.23 0.17 3.44
CA VAL A 40 -2.43 -0.89 2.45
C VAL A 40 -3.90 -0.94 2.07
N ASN A 41 -4.17 -0.84 0.78
CA ASN A 41 -5.53 -0.75 0.25
C ASN A 41 -5.71 -1.79 -0.86
N THR A 42 -6.94 -2.29 -1.00
CA THR A 42 -7.39 -2.97 -2.22
C THR A 42 -8.47 -2.13 -2.87
N PRO A 43 -8.67 -2.23 -4.19
CA PRO A 43 -9.82 -1.61 -4.83
C PRO A 43 -11.13 -2.09 -4.19
N ASP A 44 -12.00 -1.14 -3.86
CA ASP A 44 -13.37 -1.43 -3.45
C ASP A 44 -14.25 -1.44 -4.71
N PRO A 45 -14.89 -2.57 -5.06
CA PRO A 45 -15.81 -2.63 -6.19
C PRO A 45 -17.08 -1.80 -5.93
N ILE A 46 -17.42 -1.49 -4.67
CA ILE A 46 -18.58 -0.67 -4.32
C ILE A 46 -18.18 0.79 -4.35
N GLN A 47 -18.73 1.47 -5.33
CA GLN A 47 -18.56 2.88 -5.54
C GLN A 47 -19.49 3.62 -4.61
N PHE A 48 -18.93 4.55 -3.84
CA PHE A 48 -19.70 5.34 -2.91
C PHE A 48 -20.91 5.97 -3.61
N THR A 49 -22.10 5.75 -3.05
CA THR A 49 -23.30 6.45 -3.47
C THR A 49 -23.24 7.86 -2.90
N CYS A 50 -23.15 8.86 -3.78
CA CYS A 50 -23.41 10.23 -3.37
C CYS A 50 -24.90 10.37 -3.05
N ALA A 51 -25.28 11.39 -2.26
CA ALA A 51 -26.63 11.56 -1.68
C ALA A 51 -27.81 11.58 -2.68
N GLN A 52 -27.54 11.50 -3.98
CA GLN A 52 -28.52 11.43 -5.07
C GLN A 52 -28.74 10.00 -5.62
N GLY A 53 -28.10 8.97 -5.05
CA GLY A 53 -28.32 7.57 -5.43
C GLY A 53 -27.58 7.13 -6.70
N ASP A 54 -26.68 7.97 -7.21
CA ASP A 54 -25.82 7.62 -8.35
C ASP A 54 -24.66 6.72 -7.87
N GLU A 55 -24.53 5.55 -8.51
CA GLU A 55 -23.36 4.67 -8.36
C GLU A 55 -22.21 5.20 -9.23
N HIS A 56 -21.01 5.33 -8.65
CA HIS A 56 -19.91 6.07 -9.27
C HIS A 56 -18.73 5.22 -9.74
N GLU A 57 -18.80 4.76 -11.00
CA GLU A 57 -17.71 4.25 -11.85
C GLU A 57 -16.27 4.73 -11.56
N SER A 58 -15.40 4.04 -10.83
CA SER A 58 -13.96 4.37 -10.95
C SER A 58 -13.44 3.82 -12.28
N LEU A 59 -13.18 4.71 -13.25
CA LEU A 59 -12.70 4.33 -14.58
C LEU A 59 -11.24 4.79 -14.81
N PRO A 60 -10.36 3.90 -15.31
CA PRO A 60 -10.63 2.50 -15.64
C PRO A 60 -10.91 1.65 -14.39
N THR A 61 -11.76 0.63 -14.55
CA THR A 61 -12.09 -0.30 -13.47
C THR A 61 -10.80 -0.94 -12.95
N PRO A 62 -10.45 -0.74 -11.67
CA PRO A 62 -9.23 -1.29 -11.10
C PRO A 62 -9.31 -2.81 -11.00
N SER A 63 -8.17 -3.50 -11.11
CA SER A 63 -8.16 -4.96 -11.01
C SER A 63 -8.33 -5.41 -9.56
N PRO A 64 -9.14 -6.44 -9.27
CA PRO A 64 -9.28 -6.99 -7.92
C PRO A 64 -8.02 -7.70 -7.40
N GLN A 65 -6.96 -7.79 -8.23
CA GLN A 65 -5.64 -8.28 -7.83
C GLN A 65 -4.71 -7.14 -7.38
N GLU A 66 -5.09 -5.87 -7.54
CA GLU A 66 -4.25 -4.75 -7.16
C GLU A 66 -4.21 -4.56 -5.64
N VAL A 67 -3.02 -4.24 -5.14
CA VAL A 67 -2.80 -3.72 -3.80
C VAL A 67 -2.12 -2.38 -3.95
N ILE A 68 -2.68 -1.35 -3.31
CA ILE A 68 -2.24 0.03 -3.40
C ILE A 68 -1.71 0.45 -2.04
N PHE A 69 -0.42 0.75 -1.99
CA PHE A 69 0.24 1.33 -0.85
C PHE A 69 0.25 2.84 -0.99
N ILE A 70 -0.13 3.54 0.08
CA ILE A 70 0.08 4.98 0.21
C ILE A 70 0.99 5.18 1.41
N GLU A 71 2.17 5.70 1.14
CA GLU A 71 3.27 5.70 2.10
C GLU A 71 3.85 7.09 2.29
N GLN A 72 4.33 7.37 3.49
CA GLN A 72 5.09 8.56 3.79
C GLN A 72 6.20 8.25 4.80
N TYR A 73 7.40 8.75 4.53
CA TYR A 73 8.57 8.57 5.38
C TYR A 73 9.19 9.92 5.73
N VAL A 74 9.91 9.98 6.86
CA VAL A 74 10.61 11.19 7.31
C VAL A 74 11.62 11.69 6.28
N ASP A 75 12.32 10.78 5.59
CA ASP A 75 13.31 11.02 4.54
C ASP A 75 13.59 9.76 3.70
N GLU A 76 14.51 9.88 2.75
CA GLU A 76 14.93 8.79 1.85
C GLU A 76 15.64 7.65 2.59
N ASN A 77 16.39 7.98 3.64
CA ASN A 77 17.09 6.97 4.43
C ASN A 77 16.09 6.07 5.19
N ALA A 78 15.01 6.63 5.72
CA ALA A 78 13.94 5.84 6.35
C ALA A 78 13.26 4.89 5.36
N PHE A 79 13.01 5.32 4.12
CA PHE A 79 12.51 4.42 3.07
C PHE A 79 13.51 3.30 2.73
N CYS A 80 14.81 3.63 2.60
CA CYS A 80 15.85 2.62 2.40
C CYS A 80 15.91 1.61 3.56
N GLN A 81 15.76 2.08 4.80
CA GLN A 81 15.71 1.22 5.99
C GLN A 81 14.48 0.32 5.98
N HIS A 82 13.32 0.81 5.54
CA HIS A 82 12.12 0.01 5.38
C HIS A 82 12.34 -1.13 4.37
N VAL A 83 12.76 -0.81 3.14
CA VAL A 83 12.91 -1.84 2.07
C VAL A 83 14.02 -2.85 2.35
N HIS A 84 15.03 -2.49 3.15
CA HIS A 84 16.09 -3.41 3.58
C HIS A 84 15.88 -3.97 4.99
N GLY A 85 14.80 -3.56 5.66
CA GLY A 85 14.50 -3.88 7.04
C GLY A 85 13.92 -5.27 7.21
N THR A 86 14.03 -5.81 8.44
CA THR A 86 13.57 -7.16 8.78
C THR A 86 12.09 -7.36 8.47
N ALA A 87 11.23 -6.38 8.78
CA ALA A 87 9.78 -6.48 8.54
C ALA A 87 9.46 -6.77 7.07
N PHE A 88 10.00 -5.95 6.17
CA PHE A 88 9.76 -6.11 4.74
C PHE A 88 10.44 -7.36 4.17
N GLN A 89 11.68 -7.64 4.55
CA GLN A 89 12.42 -8.81 4.05
C GLN A 89 11.80 -10.13 4.51
N GLN A 90 11.31 -10.20 5.75
CA GLN A 90 10.58 -11.37 6.25
C GLN A 90 9.25 -11.56 5.50
N PHE A 91 8.49 -10.47 5.30
CA PHE A 91 7.28 -10.53 4.49
C PHE A 91 7.55 -11.07 3.08
N LEU A 92 8.59 -10.58 2.40
CA LEU A 92 8.97 -11.08 1.08
C LEU A 92 9.32 -12.57 1.11
N SER A 93 10.05 -13.03 2.13
CA SER A 93 10.42 -14.45 2.27
C SER A 93 9.20 -15.35 2.51
N GLU A 94 8.18 -14.89 3.23
CA GLU A 94 7.03 -15.70 3.62
C GLU A 94 5.86 -15.61 2.64
N TYR A 95 5.64 -14.43 2.06
CA TYR A 95 4.47 -14.10 1.26
C TYR A 95 4.80 -13.60 -0.15
N GLY A 96 6.08 -13.38 -0.49
CA GLY A 96 6.48 -12.84 -1.80
C GLY A 96 5.94 -13.65 -2.98
N ASP A 97 5.93 -14.98 -2.86
CA ASP A 97 5.41 -15.87 -3.90
C ASP A 97 3.91 -15.67 -4.24
N LEU A 98 3.16 -14.93 -3.42
CA LEU A 98 1.76 -14.60 -3.66
C LEU A 98 1.57 -13.42 -4.63
N PHE A 99 2.64 -12.69 -4.96
CA PHE A 99 2.60 -11.52 -5.82
C PHE A 99 3.32 -11.78 -7.14
N LEU A 100 3.07 -10.94 -8.14
CA LEU A 100 3.86 -10.94 -9.37
C LEU A 100 5.30 -10.54 -9.07
N PHE A 101 6.24 -11.34 -9.58
CA PHE A 101 7.67 -11.12 -9.44
C PHE A 101 8.31 -11.09 -10.82
N SER A 102 9.33 -10.25 -10.97
CA SER A 102 10.18 -10.20 -12.15
C SER A 102 11.63 -10.09 -11.70
N ASN A 103 12.51 -10.92 -12.27
CA ASN A 103 13.95 -10.93 -11.95
C ASN A 103 14.26 -11.05 -10.44
N GLY A 104 13.47 -11.85 -9.72
CA GLY A 104 13.66 -12.10 -8.29
C GLY A 104 13.19 -10.98 -7.36
N GLN A 105 12.48 -9.97 -7.87
CA GLN A 105 11.90 -8.89 -7.07
C GLN A 105 10.40 -8.73 -7.36
N PRO A 106 9.62 -8.16 -6.41
CA PRO A 106 8.23 -7.78 -6.67
C PRO A 106 8.13 -6.92 -7.93
N PHE A 107 7.22 -7.30 -8.83
CA PHE A 107 6.87 -6.46 -9.98
C PHE A 107 5.87 -5.41 -9.48
N VAL A 108 6.34 -4.16 -9.39
CA VAL A 108 5.59 -3.05 -8.83
C VAL A 108 5.62 -1.84 -9.73
N THR A 109 4.61 -0.99 -9.63
CA THR A 109 4.68 0.39 -10.13
C THR A 109 4.80 1.32 -8.94
N ILE A 110 5.65 2.35 -9.07
CA ILE A 110 5.89 3.34 -8.03
C ILE A 110 5.77 4.74 -8.59
N GLU A 111 5.02 5.58 -7.90
CA GLU A 111 4.89 7.01 -8.18
C GLU A 111 5.45 7.80 -7.00
N PHE A 112 6.52 8.56 -7.27
CA PHE A 112 7.14 9.46 -6.29
C PHE A 112 6.37 10.78 -6.26
N LEU A 113 5.85 11.16 -5.09
CA LEU A 113 4.95 12.29 -4.97
C LEU A 113 5.62 13.49 -4.32
N LYS A 114 5.54 14.64 -4.99
CA LYS A 114 5.86 15.95 -4.42
C LYS A 114 4.57 16.73 -4.16
N ARG A 115 4.18 16.86 -2.89
CA ARG A 115 3.00 17.61 -2.49
C ARG A 115 3.13 19.09 -2.88
N GLN A 116 2.16 19.60 -3.66
CA GLN A 116 2.11 21.01 -4.08
C GLN A 116 1.18 21.87 -3.19
N ALA A 117 0.05 21.30 -2.73
CA ALA A 117 -0.92 21.95 -1.86
C ALA A 117 -1.74 20.88 -1.09
N GLY A 118 -2.45 21.28 -0.03
CA GLY A 118 -3.39 20.42 0.70
C GLY A 118 -3.31 20.56 2.23
N PHE A 119 -4.19 19.84 2.94
CA PHE A 119 -4.20 19.75 4.40
C PHE A 119 -4.50 18.32 4.84
N ILE A 120 -4.04 17.93 6.03
CA ILE A 120 -4.40 16.68 6.69
C ILE A 120 -5.04 17.05 8.02
N ARG A 121 -6.17 16.43 8.33
CA ARG A 121 -6.87 16.58 9.60
C ARG A 121 -6.35 15.54 10.61
N PRO A 122 -6.19 15.86 11.90
CA PRO A 122 -5.70 14.89 12.88
C PRO A 122 -6.50 13.57 12.93
N GLU A 123 -7.80 13.64 12.67
CA GLU A 123 -8.70 12.48 12.62
C GLU A 123 -8.30 11.49 11.52
N ALA A 124 -7.69 11.97 10.43
CA ALA A 124 -7.18 11.13 9.34
C ALA A 124 -5.84 10.45 9.67
N SER A 125 -5.21 10.80 10.80
CA SER A 125 -3.94 10.21 11.26
C SER A 125 -4.10 9.22 12.42
N ALA A 126 -5.32 9.06 12.94
CA ALA A 126 -5.62 8.06 13.95
C ALA A 126 -5.73 6.68 13.29
N SER A 127 -4.85 5.75 13.67
CA SER A 127 -4.96 4.34 13.30
C SER A 127 -6.21 3.72 13.94
N CYS A 128 -6.98 2.95 13.16
CA CYS A 128 -8.04 2.07 13.65
C CYS A 128 -7.50 0.95 14.55
#